data_AF-A0A914VIS6-F1
#
_entry.id   AF-A0A914VIS6-F1
#
_cell.length_a   1.000
_cell.length_b   1.000
_cell.length_c   1.000
_cell.angle_alpha   90.00
_cell.angle_beta   90.00
_cell.angle_gamma   90.00
#
_symmetry.space_group_name_H-M   'P 1'
#
loop_
_entity.id
_entity.type
_entity.pdbx_description
1 polymer ?
#
loop_
_entity_poly.entity_id
_entity_poly.type
_entity_poly.pdbx_seq_one_letter_code
_entity_poly.pdbx_strand_id
1 'polypeptide(L)'
;MGNEHSAEGGNGSSSTLSFLQKAKEGISPKPVRTDKIIIVSSGGEPITFDPSQDEDLKKLQEIPPFFPILRGSLNHVGLKDPPDLYSKFSSKPVLKMCQRLQEHLAATSEVVASEQSSLGTRIREIDYATATLANYVSDRKKTFERLSADIQKVRDLNAQLKKIASNLQELVPTAQLINELLPPSERLPPLNLGIILEHSMAPATAPSTLPADSVVDTSGAIEEQLVVDRSL
;
A
#
# COMPACT_ATOMS: atom_id res chain seq x y z
N MET A 1 19.09 -53.36 -14.28
CA MET A 1 17.68 -53.11 -13.91
C MET A 1 17.65 -53.12 -12.39
N GLY A 2 17.63 -52.03 -11.64
CA GLY A 2 17.22 -50.65 -11.89
C GLY A 2 16.65 -50.21 -10.54
N ASN A 3 17.44 -49.48 -9.77
CA ASN A 3 17.23 -49.16 -8.36
C ASN A 3 16.78 -47.70 -8.29
N GLU A 4 15.65 -47.38 -7.67
CA GLU A 4 15.32 -45.98 -7.36
C GLU A 4 14.37 -45.83 -6.17
N HIS A 5 14.91 -45.13 -5.17
CA HIS A 5 14.19 -44.37 -4.15
C HIS A 5 13.19 -43.41 -4.79
N SER A 6 12.06 -43.14 -4.12
CA SER A 6 11.57 -41.77 -3.97
C SER A 6 10.68 -41.64 -2.74
N ALA A 7 11.17 -40.82 -1.82
CA ALA A 7 10.40 -40.19 -0.79
C ALA A 7 9.55 -39.08 -1.41
N GLU A 8 8.30 -38.92 -0.99
CA GLU A 8 7.63 -37.63 -1.07
C GLU A 8 6.77 -37.43 0.18
N GLY A 9 7.23 -36.47 0.98
CA GLY A 9 6.56 -36.03 2.19
C GLY A 9 5.24 -35.34 1.85
N GLY A 10 4.16 -35.83 2.46
CA GLY A 10 2.89 -35.13 2.49
C GLY A 10 3.05 -33.80 3.21
N ASN A 11 3.13 -32.72 2.45
CA ASN A 11 3.11 -31.35 2.92
C ASN A 11 1.67 -31.00 3.37
N GLY A 12 1.30 -31.45 4.57
CA GLY A 12 0.10 -31.03 5.26
C GLY A 12 0.33 -29.65 5.89
N SER A 13 -0.06 -28.61 5.16
CA SER A 13 -0.06 -27.21 5.61
C SER A 13 -0.94 -27.05 6.87
N SER A 14 -0.32 -27.11 8.05
CA SER A 14 -0.94 -26.70 9.31
C SER A 14 -0.52 -25.26 9.61
N SER A 15 -1.39 -24.32 9.29
CA SER A 15 -1.24 -22.89 9.58
C SER A 15 -1.33 -22.64 11.09
N THR A 16 -0.19 -22.72 11.77
CA THR A 16 -0.06 -22.35 13.19
C THR A 16 0.53 -20.95 13.32
N LEU A 17 -0.36 -19.99 13.60
CA LEU A 17 -0.17 -18.82 14.47
C LEU A 17 1.18 -18.07 14.36
N SER A 18 1.37 -17.29 13.30
CA SER A 18 2.53 -16.40 13.12
C SER A 18 2.33 -14.97 13.64
N PHE A 19 1.36 -14.74 14.54
CA PHE A 19 1.01 -13.39 15.03
C PHE A 19 1.84 -12.90 16.24
N LEU A 20 2.75 -13.71 16.80
CA LEU A 20 3.49 -13.36 18.02
C LEU A 20 4.95 -12.94 17.80
N GLN A 21 5.39 -12.76 16.55
CA GLN A 21 6.80 -12.54 16.26
C GLN A 21 7.09 -11.20 15.57
N LYS A 22 6.50 -10.09 16.05
CA LYS A 22 7.06 -8.75 15.81
C LYS A 22 6.47 -7.67 16.72
N ALA A 23 7.11 -7.41 17.86
CA ALA A 23 7.06 -6.11 18.54
C ALA A 23 8.25 -5.98 19.50
N LYS A 24 9.40 -5.61 18.94
CA LYS A 24 10.50 -5.02 19.69
C LYS A 24 10.43 -3.52 19.45
N GLU A 25 9.85 -2.79 20.39
CA GLU A 25 10.33 -1.47 20.84
C GLU A 25 9.41 -0.87 21.93
N GLY A 26 10.00 -0.71 23.12
CA GLY A 26 9.76 0.44 24.00
C GLY A 26 8.38 0.65 24.61
N ILE A 27 7.95 -0.19 25.55
CA ILE A 27 7.15 0.22 26.72
C ILE A 27 7.43 -0.79 27.85
N SER A 28 7.94 -0.29 28.98
CA SER A 28 8.18 -1.09 30.19
C SER A 28 6.86 -1.40 30.90
N PRO A 29 6.43 -2.68 31.03
CA PRO A 29 5.33 -3.02 31.91
C PRO A 29 5.85 -3.26 33.33
N LYS A 30 5.27 -2.56 34.30
CA LYS A 30 5.50 -2.78 35.73
C LYS A 30 5.13 -4.24 36.10
N PRO A 31 5.87 -4.91 37.01
CA PRO A 31 5.55 -6.27 37.41
C PRO A 31 4.25 -6.28 38.24
N VAL A 32 3.22 -6.92 37.68
CA VAL A 32 2.01 -7.32 38.42
C VAL A 32 2.41 -8.44 39.37
N ARG A 33 2.14 -8.26 40.67
CA ARG A 33 2.37 -9.27 41.70
C ARG A 33 1.55 -10.52 41.36
N THR A 34 2.23 -11.62 41.06
CA THR A 34 1.59 -12.92 40.85
C THR A 34 1.21 -13.54 42.20
N ASP A 35 0.02 -14.10 42.25
CA ASP A 35 -0.53 -14.79 43.41
C ASP A 35 0.39 -15.93 43.89
N LYS A 36 0.39 -16.09 45.21
CA LYS A 36 1.28 -16.96 45.99
C LYS A 36 1.07 -18.43 45.59
N ILE A 37 2.00 -19.01 44.85
CA ILE A 37 2.03 -20.45 44.55
C ILE A 37 2.34 -21.19 45.86
N ILE A 38 1.35 -21.92 46.39
CA ILE A 38 1.52 -22.78 47.56
C ILE A 38 1.94 -24.17 47.07
N ILE A 39 3.20 -24.52 47.30
CA ILE A 39 3.72 -25.86 47.07
C ILE A 39 3.27 -26.73 48.24
N VAL A 40 2.38 -27.69 47.98
CA VAL A 40 1.98 -28.70 48.97
C VAL A 40 3.07 -29.78 48.98
N SER A 41 3.83 -29.85 50.06
CA SER A 41 4.82 -30.90 50.27
C SER A 41 4.16 -32.27 50.33
N SER A 42 4.68 -33.21 49.55
CA SER A 42 4.39 -34.64 49.64
C SER A 42 4.65 -35.13 51.08
N GLY A 43 3.64 -35.73 51.69
CA GLY A 43 3.54 -36.00 53.13
C GLY A 43 4.75 -36.66 53.79
N GLY A 44 5.14 -36.12 54.95
CA GLY A 44 6.15 -36.67 55.86
C GLY A 44 5.63 -36.96 57.27
N GLU A 45 4.33 -36.80 57.53
CA GLU A 45 3.68 -37.18 58.78
C GLU A 45 2.49 -38.07 58.41
N PRO A 46 2.29 -39.25 59.03
CA PRO A 46 1.05 -39.98 58.90
C PRO A 46 0.00 -39.15 59.61
N ILE A 47 -0.62 -38.23 58.88
CA ILE A 47 -1.74 -37.48 59.40
C ILE A 47 -2.80 -38.54 59.67
N THR A 48 -3.04 -38.83 60.95
CA THR A 48 -4.23 -39.52 61.46
C THR A 48 -5.46 -38.62 61.28
N PHE A 49 -5.57 -37.99 60.12
CA PHE A 49 -6.76 -37.28 59.69
C PHE A 49 -7.54 -38.31 58.89
N ASP A 50 -8.47 -38.95 59.58
CA ASP A 50 -9.48 -39.74 58.90
C ASP A 50 -10.18 -38.80 57.91
N PRO A 51 -10.02 -38.96 56.59
CA PRO A 51 -10.63 -38.08 55.59
C PRO A 51 -12.17 -38.05 55.72
N SER A 52 -12.74 -39.00 56.48
CA SER A 52 -14.14 -39.08 56.87
C SER A 52 -14.58 -38.01 57.89
N GLN A 53 -13.63 -37.35 58.57
CA GLN A 53 -13.90 -36.34 59.61
C GLN A 53 -13.67 -34.90 59.12
N ASP A 54 -13.26 -34.72 57.86
CA ASP A 54 -13.11 -33.39 57.28
C ASP A 54 -14.48 -32.77 56.99
N GLU A 55 -14.81 -31.72 57.72
CA GLU A 55 -16.07 -30.98 57.58
C GLU A 55 -16.24 -30.38 56.17
N ASP A 56 -15.14 -30.04 55.48
CA ASP A 56 -15.23 -29.50 54.13
C ASP A 56 -15.44 -30.61 53.09
N LEU A 57 -14.86 -31.81 53.28
CA LEU A 57 -15.15 -32.96 52.41
C LEU A 57 -16.59 -33.45 52.59
N LYS A 58 -17.14 -33.41 53.80
CA LYS A 58 -18.57 -33.71 54.06
C LYS A 58 -19.48 -32.74 53.31
N LYS A 59 -19.21 -31.42 53.38
CA LYS A 59 -19.98 -30.41 52.63
C LYS A 59 -19.91 -30.60 51.13
N LEU A 60 -18.75 -31.01 50.58
CA LEU A 60 -18.65 -31.35 49.16
C LEU A 60 -19.46 -32.60 48.79
N GLN A 61 -19.53 -33.60 49.68
CA GLN A 61 -20.30 -34.81 49.46
C GLN A 61 -21.82 -34.59 49.55
N GLU A 62 -22.27 -33.53 50.24
CA GLU A 62 -23.68 -33.11 50.30
C GLU A 62 -24.18 -32.46 49.00
N ILE A 63 -23.30 -31.99 48.11
CA ILE A 63 -23.70 -31.35 46.85
C ILE A 63 -24.27 -32.40 45.90
N PRO A 64 -25.53 -32.26 45.43
CA PRO A 64 -26.09 -33.18 44.46
C PRO A 64 -25.29 -33.15 43.15
N PRO A 65 -24.86 -34.31 42.62
CA PRO A 65 -24.12 -34.35 41.36
C PRO A 65 -25.02 -33.94 40.19
N PHE A 66 -24.58 -32.96 39.41
CA PHE A 66 -25.24 -32.58 38.16
C PHE A 66 -24.69 -33.45 37.02
N PHE A 67 -25.54 -34.30 36.45
CA PHE A 67 -25.17 -35.10 35.30
C PHE A 67 -25.58 -34.41 33.99
N PRO A 68 -24.75 -34.49 32.93
CA PRO A 68 -25.15 -34.05 31.61
C PRO A 68 -26.40 -34.82 31.14
N ILE A 69 -27.13 -34.21 30.20
CA ILE A 69 -28.37 -34.78 29.65
C ILE A 69 -28.12 -36.19 29.09
N LEU A 70 -26.97 -36.37 28.41
CA LEU A 70 -26.45 -37.66 27.95
C LEU A 70 -25.43 -38.16 28.98
N ARG A 71 -25.92 -38.96 29.91
CA ARG A 71 -25.14 -39.57 31.00
C ARG A 71 -24.21 -40.68 30.49
N GLY A 72 -24.56 -41.34 29.39
CA GLY A 72 -23.72 -42.34 28.72
C GLY A 72 -22.48 -41.76 28.02
N SER A 73 -22.43 -40.44 27.81
CA SER A 73 -21.26 -39.75 27.23
C SER A 73 -20.11 -39.58 28.23
N LEU A 74 -20.41 -39.65 29.53
CA LEU A 74 -19.40 -39.83 30.57
C LEU A 74 -19.10 -41.32 30.58
N ASN A 75 -17.90 -41.73 30.15
CA ASN A 75 -17.43 -43.13 30.13
C ASN A 75 -17.30 -43.75 31.55
N HIS A 76 -18.31 -43.60 32.40
CA HIS A 76 -18.37 -44.04 33.77
C HIS A 76 -19.14 -45.37 33.84
N VAL A 77 -18.53 -46.37 34.47
CA VAL A 77 -19.14 -47.70 34.64
C VAL A 77 -20.44 -47.56 35.44
N GLY A 78 -21.56 -48.04 34.89
CA GLY A 78 -22.88 -48.02 35.54
C GLY A 78 -23.75 -46.80 35.22
N LEU A 79 -23.21 -45.77 34.55
CA LEU A 79 -23.98 -44.59 34.16
C LEU A 79 -24.51 -44.76 32.73
N LYS A 80 -25.76 -45.24 32.60
CA LYS A 80 -26.44 -45.41 31.30
C LYS A 80 -27.47 -44.31 31.10
N ASP A 81 -27.69 -43.96 29.84
CA ASP A 81 -28.77 -43.07 29.47
C ASP A 81 -30.14 -43.70 29.77
N PRO A 82 -31.10 -42.93 30.33
CA PRO A 82 -32.47 -43.39 30.46
C PRO A 82 -33.02 -43.84 29.09
N PRO A 83 -33.76 -44.97 29.01
CA PRO A 83 -34.22 -45.53 27.73
C PRO A 83 -35.13 -44.56 26.95
N ASP A 84 -35.85 -43.67 27.65
CA ASP A 84 -36.76 -42.69 27.06
C ASP A 84 -36.07 -41.35 26.68
N LEU A 85 -34.76 -41.23 26.88
CA LEU A 85 -34.05 -39.98 26.59
C LEU A 85 -34.09 -39.66 25.09
N TYR A 86 -33.84 -40.66 24.26
CA TYR A 86 -33.79 -40.51 22.81
C TYR A 86 -35.18 -40.28 22.18
N SER A 87 -36.26 -40.76 22.81
CA SER A 87 -37.63 -40.50 22.34
C SER A 87 -38.09 -39.07 22.62
N LYS A 88 -37.46 -38.37 23.58
CA LYS A 88 -37.69 -36.96 23.89
C LYS A 88 -36.85 -36.00 23.03
N PHE A 89 -35.80 -36.50 22.37
CA PHE A 89 -35.00 -35.71 21.44
C PHE A 89 -35.69 -35.60 20.07
N SER A 90 -36.20 -34.41 19.74
CA SER A 90 -36.72 -34.11 18.41
C SER A 90 -35.60 -33.60 17.51
N SER A 91 -35.45 -34.15 16.30
CA SER A 91 -34.50 -33.66 15.29
C SER A 91 -34.97 -32.35 14.62
N LYS A 92 -36.25 -31.99 14.77
CA LYS A 92 -36.87 -30.83 14.10
C LYS A 92 -36.19 -29.49 14.43
N PRO A 93 -35.79 -29.17 15.68
CA PRO A 93 -35.12 -27.91 15.99
C PRO A 93 -33.75 -27.78 15.32
N VAL A 94 -32.99 -28.87 15.27
CA VAL A 94 -31.67 -28.90 14.59
C VAL A 94 -31.85 -28.69 13.10
N LEU A 95 -32.81 -29.36 12.47
CA LEU A 95 -33.11 -29.17 11.06
C LEU A 95 -33.56 -27.74 10.73
N LYS A 96 -34.42 -27.13 11.57
CA LYS A 96 -34.80 -25.71 11.42
C LYS A 96 -33.59 -24.77 11.54
N MET A 97 -32.67 -25.06 12.45
CA MET A 97 -31.43 -24.28 12.58
C MET A 97 -30.57 -24.40 11.32
N CYS A 98 -30.39 -25.60 10.78
CA CYS A 98 -29.67 -25.82 9.54
C CYS A 98 -30.32 -25.10 8.35
N GLN A 99 -31.65 -25.10 8.23
CA GLN A 99 -32.37 -24.37 7.19
C GLN A 99 -32.14 -22.86 7.29
N ARG A 100 -32.27 -22.28 8.49
CA ARG A 100 -31.99 -20.85 8.71
C ARG A 100 -30.55 -20.48 8.37
N LEU A 101 -29.60 -21.36 8.69
CA LEU A 101 -28.19 -21.16 8.35
C LEU A 101 -27.99 -21.20 6.84
N GLN A 102 -28.59 -22.17 6.14
CA GLN A 102 -28.52 -22.28 4.68
C GLN A 102 -29.08 -21.03 4.00
N GLU A 103 -30.26 -20.55 4.41
CA GLU A 103 -30.87 -19.33 3.88
C GLU A 103 -29.97 -18.11 4.11
N HIS A 104 -29.41 -17.97 5.31
CA HIS A 104 -28.51 -16.87 5.64
C HIS A 104 -27.23 -16.89 4.79
N LEU A 105 -26.61 -18.06 4.62
CA LEU A 105 -25.41 -18.22 3.79
C LEU A 105 -25.71 -17.93 2.32
N ALA A 106 -26.86 -18.38 1.82
CA ALA A 106 -27.29 -18.09 0.45
C ALA A 106 -27.48 -16.59 0.23
N ALA A 107 -28.20 -15.91 1.13
CA ALA A 107 -28.41 -14.46 1.06
C ALA A 107 -27.09 -13.69 1.14
N THR A 108 -26.18 -14.09 2.03
CA THR A 108 -24.86 -13.46 2.16
C THR A 108 -24.03 -13.65 0.89
N SER A 109 -24.04 -14.85 0.31
CA SER A 109 -23.35 -15.15 -0.94
C SER A 109 -23.86 -14.30 -2.11
N GLU A 110 -25.18 -14.09 -2.19
CA GLU A 110 -25.79 -13.28 -3.24
C GLU A 110 -25.39 -11.81 -3.13
N VAL A 111 -25.42 -11.24 -1.91
CA VAL A 111 -24.98 -9.87 -1.65
C VAL A 111 -23.50 -9.70 -2.01
N VAL A 112 -22.63 -10.61 -1.56
CA VAL A 112 -21.20 -10.55 -1.87
C VAL A 112 -20.95 -10.66 -3.38
N ALA A 113 -21.64 -11.56 -4.08
CA ALA A 113 -21.48 -11.70 -5.53
C ALA A 113 -21.91 -10.42 -6.28
N SER A 114 -23.02 -9.80 -5.85
CA SER A 114 -23.50 -8.53 -6.40
C SER A 114 -22.49 -7.39 -6.18
N GLU A 115 -21.98 -7.25 -4.95
CA GLU A 115 -20.97 -6.25 -4.60
C GLU A 115 -19.66 -6.45 -5.37
N GLN A 116 -19.20 -7.70 -5.50
CA GLN A 116 -18.01 -8.02 -6.28
C GLN A 116 -18.17 -7.68 -7.77
N SER A 117 -19.35 -7.90 -8.35
CA SER A 117 -19.66 -7.53 -9.73
C SER A 117 -19.66 -6.01 -9.93
N SER A 118 -20.28 -5.27 -8.99
CA SER A 118 -20.28 -3.81 -8.96
C SER A 118 -18.86 -3.24 -8.84
N LEU A 119 -18.07 -3.75 -7.89
CA LEU A 119 -16.67 -3.38 -7.71
C LEU A 119 -15.84 -3.66 -8.96
N GLY A 120 -16.01 -4.83 -9.57
CA GLY A 120 -15.33 -5.19 -10.81
C GLY A 120 -15.63 -4.24 -11.97
N THR A 121 -16.85 -3.69 -12.02
CA THR A 121 -17.22 -2.68 -13.02
C THR A 121 -16.57 -1.34 -12.71
N ARG A 122 -16.58 -0.91 -11.44
CA ARG A 122 -15.93 0.33 -11.02
C ARG A 122 -14.42 0.33 -11.27
N ILE A 123 -13.75 -0.81 -11.05
CA ILE A 123 -12.33 -0.97 -11.35
C ILE A 123 -12.08 -0.76 -12.85
N ARG A 124 -12.87 -1.39 -13.73
CA ARG A 124 -12.72 -1.22 -15.18
C ARG A 124 -12.92 0.23 -15.64
N GLU A 125 -13.86 0.95 -15.04
CA GLU A 125 -14.06 2.38 -15.32
C GLU A 125 -12.84 3.22 -14.90
N ILE A 126 -12.29 2.96 -13.71
CA ILE A 126 -11.10 3.64 -13.22
C ILE A 126 -9.87 3.31 -14.07
N ASP A 127 -9.70 2.06 -14.49
CA ASP A 127 -8.62 1.64 -15.38
C ASP A 127 -8.70 2.37 -16.73
N TYR A 128 -9.91 2.50 -17.28
CA TYR A 128 -10.14 3.25 -18.51
C TYR A 128 -9.82 4.74 -18.37
N ALA A 129 -10.28 5.37 -17.28
CA ALA A 129 -9.96 6.76 -16.98
C ALA A 129 -8.46 6.98 -16.78
N THR A 130 -7.80 6.05 -16.09
CA THR A 130 -6.34 6.07 -15.85
C THR A 130 -5.57 5.94 -17.16
N ALA A 131 -5.97 5.03 -18.04
CA ALA A 131 -5.34 4.86 -19.35
C ALA A 131 -5.49 6.13 -20.22
N THR A 132 -6.66 6.76 -20.18
CA THR A 132 -6.92 8.02 -20.89
C THR A 132 -6.03 9.14 -20.37
N LEU A 133 -5.95 9.30 -19.04
CA LEU A 133 -5.08 10.29 -18.41
C LEU A 133 -3.59 10.03 -18.71
N ALA A 134 -3.16 8.77 -18.68
CA ALA A 134 -1.79 8.39 -19.01
C ALA A 134 -1.42 8.76 -20.45
N ASN A 135 -2.32 8.53 -21.41
CA ASN A 135 -2.14 8.94 -22.80
C ASN A 135 -2.04 10.47 -22.92
N TYR A 136 -2.94 11.20 -22.25
CA TYR A 136 -2.92 12.66 -22.25
C TYR A 136 -1.59 13.24 -21.68
N VAL A 137 -1.12 12.70 -20.56
CA VAL A 137 0.16 13.10 -19.95
C VAL A 137 1.34 12.74 -20.86
N SER A 138 1.30 11.57 -21.49
CA SER A 138 2.32 11.12 -22.45
C SER A 138 2.43 12.07 -23.65
N ASP A 139 1.29 12.49 -24.22
CA ASP A 139 1.29 13.43 -25.34
C ASP A 139 1.78 14.83 -24.94
N ARG A 140 1.36 15.33 -23.77
CA ARG A 140 1.92 16.57 -23.22
C ARG A 140 3.43 16.48 -23.02
N LYS A 141 3.93 15.36 -22.45
CA LYS A 141 5.36 15.15 -22.28
C LYS A 141 6.11 15.23 -23.61
N LYS A 142 5.61 14.58 -24.68
CA LYS A 142 6.23 14.68 -26.02
C LYS A 142 6.30 16.13 -26.52
N THR A 143 5.27 16.95 -26.27
CA THR A 143 5.31 18.36 -26.65
C THR A 143 6.37 19.15 -25.88
N PHE A 144 6.53 18.90 -24.58
CA PHE A 144 7.59 19.52 -23.78
C PHE A 144 8.99 19.06 -24.19
N GLU A 145 9.16 17.79 -24.57
CA GLU A 145 10.43 17.29 -25.11
C GLU A 145 10.82 18.02 -26.41
N ARG A 146 9.85 18.22 -27.33
CA ARG A 146 10.07 19.03 -28.54
C ARG A 146 10.46 20.46 -28.21
N LEU A 147 9.71 21.12 -27.32
CA LEU A 147 10.02 22.49 -26.89
C LEU A 147 11.41 22.59 -26.25
N SER A 148 11.79 21.62 -25.43
CA SER A 148 13.11 21.56 -24.82
C SER A 148 14.23 21.44 -25.86
N ALA A 149 14.02 20.60 -26.89
CA ALA A 149 14.93 20.48 -28.02
C ALA A 149 15.05 21.78 -28.83
N ASP A 150 13.93 22.48 -29.06
CA ASP A 150 13.92 23.77 -29.76
C ASP A 150 14.68 24.85 -28.98
N ILE A 151 14.47 24.92 -27.66
CA ILE A 151 15.23 25.84 -26.79
C ILE A 151 16.72 25.51 -26.84
N GLN A 152 17.09 24.22 -26.85
CA GLN A 152 18.50 23.83 -26.95
C GLN A 152 19.11 24.28 -28.29
N LYS A 153 18.38 24.13 -29.40
CA LYS A 153 18.81 24.62 -30.71
C LYS A 153 19.00 26.14 -30.72
N VAL A 154 18.11 26.90 -30.07
CA VAL A 154 18.25 28.36 -29.92
C VAL A 154 19.50 28.71 -29.11
N ARG A 155 19.81 27.96 -28.04
CA ARG A 155 21.05 28.15 -27.27
C ARG A 155 22.29 27.92 -28.13
N ASP A 156 22.29 26.87 -28.95
CA ASP A 156 23.40 26.56 -29.83
C ASP A 156 23.60 27.65 -30.90
N LEU A 157 22.52 28.15 -31.49
CA LEU A 157 22.55 29.29 -32.43
C LEU A 157 23.07 30.57 -31.77
N ASN A 158 22.63 30.86 -30.53
CA ASN A 158 23.14 32.01 -29.78
C ASN A 158 24.65 31.86 -29.49
N ALA A 159 25.11 30.66 -29.11
CA ALA A 159 26.53 30.38 -28.93
C ALA A 159 27.33 30.58 -30.23
N GLN A 160 26.79 30.15 -31.38
CA GLN A 160 27.40 30.41 -32.69
C GLN A 160 27.44 31.90 -33.02
N LEU A 161 26.36 32.64 -32.76
CA LEU A 161 26.30 34.08 -32.99
C LEU A 161 27.33 34.83 -32.14
N LYS A 162 27.46 34.47 -30.85
CA LYS A 162 28.50 35.01 -29.96
C LYS A 162 29.91 34.71 -30.48
N LYS A 163 30.15 33.52 -31.03
CA LYS A 163 31.43 33.18 -31.66
C LYS A 163 31.71 34.04 -32.88
N ILE A 164 30.72 34.25 -33.75
CA ILE A 164 30.85 35.14 -34.91
C ILE A 164 31.14 36.58 -34.47
N ALA A 165 30.40 37.08 -33.48
CA ALA A 165 30.63 38.41 -32.91
C ALA A 165 32.07 38.57 -32.38
N SER A 166 32.59 37.56 -31.66
CA SER A 166 33.98 37.54 -31.19
C SER A 166 34.99 37.53 -32.34
N ASN A 167 34.78 36.71 -33.36
CA ASN A 167 35.67 36.67 -34.54
C ASN A 167 35.67 38.00 -35.31
N LEU A 168 34.50 38.63 -35.44
CA LEU A 168 34.38 39.95 -36.07
C LEU A 168 35.08 41.02 -35.25
N GLN A 169 34.99 40.95 -33.91
CA GLN A 169 35.72 41.83 -33.01
C GLN A 169 37.24 41.65 -33.14
N GLU A 170 37.72 40.42 -33.35
CA GLU A 170 39.13 40.12 -33.65
C GLU A 170 39.57 40.62 -35.04
N LEU A 171 38.67 40.66 -36.02
CA LEU A 171 38.96 41.16 -37.37
C LEU A 171 39.19 42.68 -37.38
N VAL A 172 38.52 43.46 -36.52
CA VAL A 172 38.67 44.93 -36.43
C VAL A 172 40.13 45.39 -36.33
N PRO A 173 40.94 44.94 -35.36
CA PRO A 173 42.33 45.36 -35.26
C PRO A 173 43.18 44.92 -36.46
N THR A 174 42.93 43.75 -37.05
CA THR A 174 43.68 43.31 -38.24
C THR A 174 43.40 44.17 -39.47
N ALA A 175 42.14 44.57 -39.65
CA ALA A 175 41.74 45.47 -40.73
C ALA A 175 42.26 46.89 -40.51
N GLN A 176 42.31 47.36 -39.25
CA GLN A 176 42.93 48.63 -38.88
C GLN A 176 44.44 48.62 -39.19
N LEU A 177 45.15 47.55 -38.85
CA LEU A 177 46.57 47.38 -39.19
C LEU A 177 46.80 47.46 -40.70
N ILE A 178 46.01 46.76 -41.50
CA ILE A 178 46.07 46.82 -42.97
C ILE A 178 45.80 48.24 -43.46
N ASN A 179 44.82 48.94 -42.88
CA ASN A 179 44.50 50.31 -43.24
C ASN A 179 45.64 51.30 -42.92
N GLU A 180 46.42 51.05 -41.87
CA GLU A 180 47.57 51.88 -41.51
C GLU A 180 48.76 51.74 -42.48
N LEU A 181 48.89 50.58 -43.13
CA LEU A 181 49.89 50.28 -44.17
C LEU A 181 49.61 51.01 -45.49
N LEU A 182 48.40 51.56 -45.69
CA LEU A 182 48.07 52.36 -46.89
C LEU A 182 48.67 53.78 -46.80
N PRO A 183 49.02 54.39 -47.96
CA PRO A 183 49.39 55.80 -48.03
C PRO A 183 48.29 56.70 -47.43
N PRO A 184 48.66 57.84 -46.80
CA PRO A 184 47.72 58.69 -46.09
C PRO A 184 46.58 59.26 -46.97
N SER A 185 46.78 59.29 -48.29
CA SER A 185 45.78 59.71 -49.27
C SER A 185 44.69 58.66 -49.57
N GLU A 186 44.87 57.40 -49.16
CA GLU A 186 43.98 56.28 -49.50
C GLU A 186 43.42 55.52 -48.28
N ARG A 187 43.61 56.05 -47.06
CA ARG A 187 43.12 55.40 -45.83
C ARG A 187 41.59 55.36 -45.78
N LEU A 188 41.06 54.19 -45.46
CA LEU A 188 39.63 53.93 -45.32
C LEU A 188 39.10 54.42 -43.94
N PRO A 189 37.79 54.72 -43.84
CA PRO A 189 37.14 54.97 -42.55
C PRO A 189 37.24 53.72 -41.63
N PRO A 190 37.29 53.91 -40.30
CA PRO A 190 37.35 52.80 -39.36
C PRO A 190 36.08 51.93 -39.42
N LEU A 191 36.27 50.61 -39.33
CA LEU A 191 35.17 49.64 -39.31
C LEU A 191 34.37 49.76 -38.01
N ASN A 192 33.13 50.24 -38.11
CA ASN A 192 32.23 50.39 -36.97
C ASN A 192 31.27 49.19 -36.89
N LEU A 193 31.59 48.21 -36.04
CA LEU A 193 30.75 47.04 -35.77
C LEU A 193 29.81 47.22 -34.56
N GLY A 194 29.73 48.42 -33.99
CA GLY A 194 29.00 48.69 -32.73
C GLY A 194 27.56 48.18 -32.73
N ILE A 195 26.82 48.37 -33.83
CA ILE A 195 25.41 47.95 -33.96
C ILE A 195 25.25 46.42 -33.87
N ILE A 196 26.20 45.66 -34.42
CA ILE A 196 26.15 44.19 -34.47
C ILE A 196 26.52 43.59 -33.10
N LEU A 197 27.46 44.24 -32.38
CA LEU A 197 27.93 43.80 -31.08
C LEU A 197 26.95 44.17 -29.95
N GLU A 198 26.32 45.34 -30.03
CA GLU A 198 25.40 45.85 -29.00
C GLU A 198 24.09 45.05 -28.94
N HIS A 199 23.60 44.56 -30.09
CA HIS A 199 22.44 43.65 -30.13
C HIS A 199 22.76 42.21 -29.72
N SER A 200 24.01 41.75 -29.86
CA SER A 200 24.42 40.40 -29.44
C SER A 200 24.60 40.26 -27.92
N MET A 201 24.80 41.38 -27.21
CA MET A 201 25.08 41.40 -25.78
C MET A 201 23.84 41.55 -24.89
N ALA A 202 22.66 41.78 -25.45
CA ALA A 202 21.44 41.84 -24.65
C ALA A 202 21.20 40.47 -23.98
N PRO A 203 21.33 40.35 -22.66
CA PRO A 203 20.91 39.13 -21.99
C PRO A 203 19.41 39.05 -22.21
N ALA A 204 18.96 37.96 -22.84
CA ALA A 204 17.56 37.56 -22.76
C ALA A 204 17.19 37.65 -21.28
N THR A 205 16.31 38.60 -20.98
CA THR A 205 15.79 38.90 -19.66
C THR A 205 15.49 37.58 -18.98
N ALA A 206 16.00 37.44 -17.75
CA ALA A 206 15.81 36.27 -16.91
C ALA A 206 14.38 35.72 -17.06
N PRO A 207 14.18 34.40 -17.21
CA PRO A 207 12.86 33.85 -16.94
C PRO A 207 12.57 34.19 -15.48
N SER A 208 11.61 35.09 -15.30
CA SER A 208 11.10 35.52 -14.01
C SER A 208 11.02 34.35 -13.06
N THR A 209 11.54 34.59 -11.86
CA THR A 209 11.20 33.92 -10.60
C THR A 209 9.88 33.16 -10.72
N LEU A 210 9.99 31.83 -10.66
CA LEU A 210 8.86 30.96 -10.35
C LEU A 210 8.21 31.50 -9.07
N PRO A 211 6.91 31.86 -9.06
CA PRO A 211 6.19 31.82 -7.81
C PRO A 211 6.08 30.35 -7.43
N ALA A 212 6.92 29.92 -6.50
CA ALA A 212 6.63 28.77 -5.67
C ALA A 212 5.44 29.17 -4.78
N ASP A 213 4.23 29.09 -5.35
CA ASP A 213 2.93 28.89 -4.70
C ASP A 213 1.82 29.31 -5.66
N SER A 214 1.47 28.40 -6.57
CA SER A 214 0.10 28.28 -7.05
C SER A 214 -0.16 26.82 -7.37
N VAL A 215 -0.54 26.08 -6.32
CA VAL A 215 -1.38 24.89 -6.47
C VAL A 215 -2.65 25.37 -7.15
N VAL A 216 -2.66 25.32 -8.49
CA VAL A 216 -3.89 25.47 -9.26
C VAL A 216 -4.65 24.17 -9.04
N ASP A 217 -5.54 24.24 -8.05
CA ASP A 217 -6.59 23.27 -7.81
C ASP A 217 -7.36 23.06 -9.12
N THR A 218 -7.02 21.98 -9.81
CA THR A 218 -7.66 21.54 -11.06
C THR A 218 -8.81 20.57 -10.76
N SER A 219 -9.22 20.42 -9.49
CA SER A 219 -10.34 19.55 -9.10
C SER A 219 -11.67 20.03 -9.67
N GLY A 220 -11.83 21.34 -9.93
CA GLY A 220 -13.09 21.89 -10.46
C GLY A 220 -13.37 21.63 -11.94
N ALA A 221 -12.34 21.40 -12.77
CA ALA A 221 -12.52 21.25 -14.22
C ALA A 221 -12.92 19.82 -14.63
N ILE A 222 -12.74 18.83 -13.75
CA ILE A 222 -13.09 17.44 -14.02
C ILE A 222 -14.56 17.17 -13.65
N GLU A 223 -15.15 17.93 -12.72
CA GLU A 223 -16.57 17.80 -12.38
C GLU A 223 -17.51 18.35 -13.46
N GLU A 224 -17.12 19.39 -14.20
CA GLU A 224 -18.03 20.00 -15.19
C GLU A 224 -18.20 19.17 -16.48
N GLN A 225 -17.21 18.32 -16.84
CA GLN A 225 -17.37 17.38 -17.96
C GLN A 225 -18.10 16.09 -17.56
N LEU A 226 -18.02 15.66 -16.31
CA LEU A 226 -18.71 14.44 -15.85
C LEU A 226 -20.22 14.65 -15.59
N VAL A 227 -20.65 15.89 -15.36
CA VAL A 227 -22.08 16.23 -15.17
C VAL A 227 -22.83 16.33 -16.49
N VAL A 228 -22.17 16.77 -17.57
CA VAL A 228 -22.82 16.88 -18.89
C VAL A 228 -23.12 15.50 -19.49
N ASP A 229 -22.21 14.52 -19.36
CA ASP A 229 -22.42 13.16 -19.88
C ASP A 229 -23.41 12.30 -19.06
N ARG A 230 -23.94 12.81 -17.94
CA ARG A 230 -24.98 12.14 -17.14
C ARG A 230 -26.40 12.64 -17.42
N SER A 231 -26.57 13.56 -18.37
CA SER A 231 -27.85 14.23 -18.68
C SER A 231 -28.33 14.05 -20.13
N LEU A 232 -27.76 13.08 -20.86
CA LEU A 232 -28.25 12.55 -22.13
C LEU A 232 -28.46 11.03 -21.99
#